data_AF-A0A3N5G1P1-F1
#
_entry.id   AF-A0A3N5G1P1-F1
#
_cell.length_a   1.000
_cell.length_b   1.000
_cell.length_c   1.000
_cell.angle_alpha   90.00
_cell.angle_beta   90.00
_cell.angle_gamma   90.00
#
_symmetry.space_group_name_H-M   'P 1'
#
loop_
_entity.id
_entity.type
_entity.pdbx_description
1 polymer ?
#
loop_
_entity_poly.entity_id
_entity_poly.type
_entity_poly.pdbx_seq_one_letter_code
_entity_poly.pdbx_strand_id
1 'polypeptide(L)'
;MIQERHRKTAGLYLFADLAATLAAFFAAWILRFELEVIPVTKNVPDIGPYLRLVPFILVLWPIVFYFHGLYQSRRGRSRVDEVLTIVLAVLLAGVLLSVVIAWYRPPAAPGSPEYFTYSRAFLGLFALVDLLFVASTRMGVRSFLRRVRSSGHNLQRILVVGAGLLGREITTKIL
;
A
#
# COMPACT_ATOMS: atom_id res chain seq x y z
N MET A 1 16.93 -9.38 18.47
CA MET A 1 17.46 -9.23 17.10
C MET A 1 16.47 -9.58 15.98
N ILE A 2 15.67 -10.66 16.07
CA ILE A 2 14.70 -11.03 15.00
C ILE A 2 13.55 -10.00 14.89
N GLN A 3 12.97 -9.56 16.00
CA GLN A 3 11.88 -8.56 16.01
C GLN A 3 12.28 -7.20 15.42
N GLU A 4 13.53 -6.78 15.60
CA GLU A 4 14.02 -5.48 15.14
C GLU A 4 14.14 -5.42 13.60
N ARG A 5 14.53 -6.54 12.97
CA ARG A 5 14.55 -6.68 11.51
C ARG A 5 13.14 -6.66 10.92
N HIS A 6 12.17 -7.24 11.62
CA HIS A 6 10.76 -7.19 11.21
C HIS A 6 10.22 -5.75 11.27
N ARG A 7 10.55 -4.98 12.31
CA ARG A 7 10.11 -3.59 12.45
C ARG A 7 10.70 -2.66 11.38
N LYS A 8 11.99 -2.80 11.05
CA LYS A 8 12.63 -2.03 9.97
C LYS A 8 12.01 -2.33 8.60
N THR A 9 11.71 -3.60 8.33
CA THR A 9 11.08 -4.01 7.06
C THR A 9 9.65 -3.49 6.96
N ALA A 10 8.88 -3.55 8.05
CA ALA A 10 7.51 -3.02 8.09
C ALA A 10 7.49 -1.49 7.87
N GLY A 11 8.41 -0.76 8.49
CA GLY A 11 8.53 0.69 8.29
C GLY A 11 8.88 1.08 6.84
N LEU A 12 9.75 0.30 6.18
CA LEU A 12 10.07 0.51 4.76
C LEU A 12 8.83 0.32 3.88
N TYR A 13 8.06 -0.75 4.10
CA TYR A 13 6.81 -0.97 3.35
C TYR A 13 5.79 0.14 3.62
N LEU A 14 5.63 0.57 4.87
CA LEU A 14 4.72 1.66 5.22
C LEU A 14 5.08 2.95 4.48
N PHE A 15 6.35 3.36 4.54
CA PHE A 15 6.80 4.58 3.86
C PHE A 15 6.64 4.47 2.34
N ALA A 16 7.00 3.31 1.78
CA ALA A 16 6.87 3.06 0.35
C ALA A 16 5.40 3.07 -0.12
N ASP A 17 4.49 2.49 0.65
CA ASP A 17 3.05 2.53 0.37
C ASP A 17 2.51 3.96 0.44
N LEU A 18 2.86 4.72 1.49
CA LEU A 18 2.43 6.11 1.64
C LEU A 18 2.92 6.99 0.48
N ALA A 19 4.18 6.84 0.09
CA ALA A 19 4.74 7.55 -1.05
C ALA A 19 4.05 7.15 -2.36
N ALA A 20 3.77 5.86 -2.55
CA ALA A 20 3.05 5.35 -3.72
C ALA A 20 1.62 5.90 -3.80
N THR A 21 0.89 5.92 -2.69
CA THR A 21 -0.48 6.42 -2.63
C THR A 21 -0.54 7.94 -2.82
N LEU A 22 0.41 8.69 -2.27
CA LEU A 22 0.54 10.13 -2.56
C LEU A 22 0.83 10.38 -4.04
N ALA A 23 1.79 9.66 -4.62
CA ALA A 23 2.12 9.78 -6.03
C ALA A 23 0.90 9.42 -6.91
N ALA A 24 0.14 8.38 -6.53
CA ALA A 24 -1.09 7.99 -7.22
C ALA A 24 -2.18 9.07 -7.12
N PHE A 25 -2.30 9.74 -5.98
CA PHE A 25 -3.23 10.86 -5.80
C PHE A 25 -2.92 12.02 -6.76
N PHE A 26 -1.65 12.46 -6.81
CA PHE A 26 -1.24 13.53 -7.73
C PHE A 26 -1.34 13.08 -9.19
N ALA A 27 -0.93 11.85 -9.52
CA ALA A 27 -1.06 11.30 -10.87
C ALA A 27 -2.53 11.24 -11.31
N ALA A 28 -3.45 10.80 -10.43
CA ALA A 28 -4.88 10.79 -10.72
C ALA A 28 -5.44 12.21 -10.92
N TRP A 29 -4.93 13.20 -10.19
CA TRP A 29 -5.32 14.59 -10.36
C TRP A 29 -4.87 15.13 -11.73
N ILE A 30 -3.60 14.93 -12.09
CA ILE A 30 -3.03 15.32 -13.40
C ILE A 30 -3.77 14.62 -14.54
N LEU A 31 -3.98 13.30 -14.43
CA LEU A 31 -4.70 12.52 -15.45
C LEU A 31 -6.15 12.99 -15.64
N ARG A 32 -6.80 13.46 -14.57
CA ARG A 32 -8.20 13.94 -14.60
C ARG A 32 -8.31 15.35 -15.16
N PHE A 33 -7.44 16.26 -14.74
CA PHE A 33 -7.61 17.71 -14.93
C PHE A 33 -6.66 18.34 -15.94
N GLU A 34 -5.49 17.75 -16.20
CA GLU A 34 -4.56 18.25 -17.23
C GLU A 34 -4.65 17.44 -18.53
N LEU A 35 -4.77 16.11 -18.42
CA LEU A 35 -4.83 15.21 -19.58
C LEU A 35 -6.25 14.93 -20.08
N GLU A 36 -7.28 15.39 -19.35
CA GLU A 36 -8.70 15.21 -19.67
C GLU A 36 -9.09 13.80 -20.17
N VAL A 37 -8.46 12.74 -19.63
CA VAL A 37 -8.70 11.35 -20.08
C VAL A 37 -10.19 10.96 -20.04
N ILE A 38 -10.95 11.64 -19.18
CA ILE A 38 -12.41 11.63 -19.18
C ILE A 38 -12.86 13.08 -19.32
N PRO A 39 -13.63 13.46 -20.36
CA PRO A 39 -14.00 14.84 -20.63
C PRO A 39 -14.66 15.48 -19.42
N VAL A 40 -14.14 16.64 -19.02
CA VAL A 40 -14.59 17.35 -17.82
C VAL A 40 -15.82 18.17 -18.20
N THR A 41 -17.00 17.77 -17.72
CA THR A 41 -18.27 18.47 -17.98
C THR A 41 -18.49 19.71 -17.09
N LYS A 42 -17.55 20.04 -16.19
CA LYS A 42 -17.60 21.20 -15.28
C LYS A 42 -16.21 21.83 -15.17
N ASN A 43 -16.14 23.14 -14.94
CA ASN A 43 -14.89 23.89 -14.76
C ASN A 43 -13.90 23.15 -13.84
N VAL A 44 -12.60 23.22 -14.17
CA VAL A 44 -11.51 22.63 -13.37
C VAL A 44 -11.65 23.08 -11.92
N PRO A 45 -11.98 22.17 -10.98
CA PRO A 45 -12.16 22.54 -9.59
C PRO A 45 -10.80 22.92 -8.98
N ASP A 46 -10.83 23.84 -8.02
CA ASP A 46 -9.66 24.20 -7.22
C ASP A 46 -9.05 22.93 -6.56
N ILE A 47 -7.73 22.87 -6.47
CA ILE A 47 -6.98 21.76 -5.86
C ILE A 47 -7.14 21.77 -4.32
N GLY A 48 -7.48 22.92 -3.73
CA GLY A 48 -7.62 23.10 -2.28
C GLY A 48 -8.50 22.05 -1.59
N PRO A 49 -9.77 21.83 -2.01
CA PRO A 49 -10.62 20.78 -1.45
C PRO A 49 -10.03 19.37 -1.57
N TYR A 50 -9.36 19.06 -2.67
CA TYR A 50 -8.71 17.75 -2.87
C TYR A 50 -7.55 17.53 -1.90
N LEU A 51 -6.74 18.57 -1.62
CA LEU A 51 -5.66 18.48 -0.64
C LEU A 51 -6.15 18.18 0.78
N ARG A 52 -7.40 18.53 1.12
CA ARG A 52 -7.99 18.14 2.43
C ARG A 52 -8.23 16.64 2.55
N LEU A 53 -8.27 15.89 1.45
CA LEU A 53 -8.39 14.42 1.46
C LEU A 53 -7.06 13.73 1.79
N VAL A 54 -5.92 14.37 1.50
CA VAL A 54 -4.58 13.80 1.72
C VAL A 54 -4.38 13.30 3.15
N PRO A 55 -4.66 14.07 4.24
CA PRO A 55 -4.50 13.55 5.60
C PRO A 55 -5.40 12.33 5.88
N PHE A 56 -6.62 12.28 5.33
CA PHE A 56 -7.49 11.10 5.49
C PHE A 56 -6.90 9.89 4.79
N ILE A 57 -6.39 10.05 3.56
CA ILE A 57 -5.73 8.99 2.79
C ILE A 57 -4.50 8.46 3.55
N LEU A 58 -3.66 9.38 4.05
CA LEU A 58 -2.42 9.04 4.78
C LEU A 58 -2.68 8.27 6.08
N VAL A 59 -3.86 8.41 6.70
CA VAL A 59 -4.24 7.65 7.90
C VAL A 59 -4.94 6.35 7.51
N LEU A 60 -5.88 6.42 6.56
CA LEU A 60 -6.77 5.31 6.22
C LEU A 60 -6.04 4.18 5.50
N TRP A 61 -5.13 4.48 4.56
CA TRP A 61 -4.39 3.46 3.81
C TRP A 61 -3.52 2.58 4.72
N PRO A 62 -2.66 3.13 5.59
CA PRO A 62 -1.88 2.32 6.53
C PRO A 62 -2.73 1.43 7.42
N ILE A 63 -3.87 1.94 7.91
CA ILE A 63 -4.77 1.18 8.77
C ILE A 63 -5.33 -0.03 8.01
N VAL A 64 -5.87 0.20 6.80
CA VAL A 64 -6.44 -0.87 5.98
C VAL A 64 -5.38 -1.90 5.60
N PHE A 65 -4.18 -1.45 5.23
CA PHE A 65 -3.07 -2.34 4.86
C PHE A 65 -2.56 -3.14 6.07
N TYR A 66 -2.53 -2.53 7.25
CA TYR A 66 -2.18 -3.20 8.49
C TYR A 66 -3.16 -4.33 8.83
N PHE A 67 -4.47 -4.07 8.74
CA PHE A 67 -5.50 -5.08 9.01
C PHE A 67 -5.48 -6.23 7.99
N HIS A 68 -5.15 -5.95 6.73
CA HIS A 68 -4.96 -6.99 5.69
C HIS A 68 -3.66 -7.79 5.85
N GLY A 69 -2.85 -7.47 6.87
CA GLY A 69 -1.59 -8.15 7.16
C GLY A 69 -0.51 -7.90 6.10
N LEU A 70 -0.63 -6.84 5.30
CA LEU A 70 0.31 -6.50 4.24
C LEU A 70 1.69 -6.10 4.76
N TYR A 71 1.81 -5.80 6.06
CA TYR A 71 3.09 -5.55 6.75
C TYR A 71 3.66 -6.79 7.47
N GLN A 72 2.92 -7.91 7.50
CA GLN A 72 3.36 -9.14 8.13
C GLN A 72 4.03 -10.05 7.10
N SER A 73 5.29 -10.43 7.36
CA SER A 73 6.01 -11.42 6.56
C SER A 73 5.53 -12.84 6.90
N ARG A 74 4.33 -13.24 6.45
CA ARG A 74 3.86 -14.63 6.57
C ARG A 74 4.58 -15.51 5.55
N ARG A 75 5.36 -16.48 6.03
CA ARG A 75 6.00 -17.50 5.20
C ARG A 75 4.89 -18.36 4.55
N GLY A 76 4.85 -18.44 3.22
CA GLY A 76 3.96 -19.35 2.49
C GLY A 76 2.84 -18.73 1.62
N ARG A 77 2.67 -17.40 1.55
CA ARG A 77 1.67 -16.80 0.65
C ARG A 77 2.08 -16.90 -0.83
N SER A 78 1.15 -17.31 -1.68
CA SER A 78 1.32 -17.27 -3.14
C SER A 78 1.43 -15.82 -3.61
N ARG A 79 2.06 -15.58 -4.77
CA ARG A 79 2.07 -14.25 -5.41
C ARG A 79 0.65 -13.78 -5.73
N VAL A 80 -0.22 -14.70 -6.09
CA VAL A 80 -1.63 -14.42 -6.41
C VAL A 80 -2.36 -13.94 -5.16
N ASP A 81 -2.19 -14.61 -4.01
CA ASP A 81 -2.81 -14.19 -2.75
C ASP A 81 -2.36 -12.80 -2.32
N GLU A 82 -1.09 -12.46 -2.56
CA GLU A 82 -0.56 -11.13 -2.26
C GLU A 82 -1.23 -10.06 -3.12
N VAL A 83 -1.31 -10.26 -4.43
CA VAL A 83 -1.98 -9.33 -5.35
C VAL A 83 -3.46 -9.20 -4.99
N LEU A 84 -4.16 -10.31 -4.76
CA LEU A 84 -5.56 -10.29 -4.33
C LEU A 84 -5.75 -9.54 -3.01
N THR A 85 -4.84 -9.71 -2.06
CA THR A 85 -4.89 -8.97 -0.79
C THR A 85 -4.71 -7.47 -1.03
N ILE A 86 -3.79 -7.06 -1.91
CA ILE A 86 -3.60 -5.65 -2.27
C ILE A 86 -4.87 -5.09 -2.92
N VAL A 87 -5.44 -5.81 -3.89
CA VAL A 87 -6.68 -5.40 -4.58
C VAL A 87 -7.81 -5.20 -3.57
N LEU A 88 -8.06 -6.18 -2.71
CA LEU A 88 -9.12 -6.09 -1.70
C LEU A 88 -8.87 -4.93 -0.71
N ALA A 89 -7.62 -4.72 -0.31
CA ALA A 89 -7.25 -3.65 0.60
C ALA A 89 -7.46 -2.26 -0.05
N VAL A 90 -7.05 -2.07 -1.30
CA VAL A 90 -7.25 -0.81 -2.04
C VAL A 90 -8.74 -0.55 -2.28
N LEU A 91 -9.51 -1.58 -2.66
CA LEU A 91 -10.96 -1.46 -2.81
C LEU A 91 -11.64 -1.07 -1.50
N LEU A 92 -11.31 -1.73 -0.39
CA LEU A 92 -11.85 -1.37 0.92
C LEU A 92 -11.47 0.06 1.31
N ALA A 93 -10.21 0.45 1.09
CA ALA A 93 -9.75 1.80 1.38
C ALA A 93 -10.50 2.85 0.55
N GLY A 94 -10.73 2.59 -0.74
CA GLY A 94 -11.53 3.45 -1.63
C GLY A 94 -13.00 3.56 -1.22
N VAL A 95 -13.61 2.46 -0.77
CA VAL A 95 -14.99 2.47 -0.24
C VAL A 95 -15.06 3.29 1.05
N LEU A 96 -14.15 3.07 1.99
CA LEU A 96 -14.10 3.85 3.23
C LEU A 96 -13.83 5.33 2.96
N LEU A 97 -12.95 5.66 2.02
CA LEU A 97 -12.72 7.04 1.60
C LEU A 97 -14.00 7.67 1.02
N SER A 98 -14.78 6.91 0.24
CA SER A 98 -16.06 7.37 -0.30
C SER A 98 -17.07 7.66 0.81
N VAL A 99 -17.08 6.85 1.89
CA VAL A 99 -17.90 7.10 3.09
C VAL A 99 -17.43 8.37 3.81
N VAL A 100 -16.12 8.54 4.00
CA VAL A 100 -15.54 9.76 4.60
C VAL A 100 -15.96 11.00 3.80
N ILE A 101 -15.89 10.94 2.47
CA ILE A 101 -16.31 12.05 1.60
C ILE A 101 -17.82 12.32 1.67
N ALA A 102 -18.65 11.27 1.77
CA ALA A 102 -20.10 11.43 1.87
C ALA A 102 -20.51 12.14 3.18
N TRP A 103 -19.74 11.92 4.24
CA TRP A 103 -19.97 12.47 5.57
C TRP A 103 -19.30 13.83 5.77
N TYR A 104 -18.04 13.95 5.34
CA TYR A 104 -17.28 15.19 5.33
C TYR A 104 -17.67 16.01 4.10
N ARG A 105 -18.66 16.89 4.28
CA ARG A 105 -19.14 17.82 3.24
C ARG A 105 -18.52 19.20 3.42
N PRO A 106 -17.29 19.44 2.93
CA PRO A 106 -16.67 20.75 3.06
C PRO A 106 -17.44 21.79 2.24
N PRO A 107 -17.52 23.04 2.74
CA PRO A 107 -18.07 24.14 1.98
C PRO A 107 -17.23 24.38 0.71
N ALA A 108 -17.90 24.60 -0.42
CA ALA A 108 -17.29 24.78 -1.73
C ALA A 108 -16.50 26.10 -1.83
N ALA A 109 -16.88 27.12 -1.07
CA ALA A 109 -16.14 28.38 -0.94
C ALA A 109 -16.28 28.94 0.50
N PRO A 110 -15.35 29.78 0.97
CA PRO A 110 -15.49 30.47 2.24
C PRO A 110 -16.77 31.32 2.24
N GLY A 111 -17.77 30.93 3.03
CA GLY A 111 -19.05 31.64 3.15
C GLY A 111 -20.17 31.18 2.21
N SER A 112 -19.96 30.15 1.37
CA SER A 112 -21.06 29.56 0.58
C SER A 112 -21.73 28.38 1.32
N PRO A 113 -23.07 28.25 1.25
CA PRO A 113 -23.80 27.10 1.77
C PRO A 113 -23.71 25.86 0.86
N GLU A 114 -23.04 25.97 -0.28
CA GLU A 114 -22.91 24.87 -1.25
C GLU A 114 -21.81 23.89 -0.84
N TYR A 115 -22.11 22.60 -0.94
CA TYR A 115 -21.16 21.53 -0.64
C TYR A 115 -20.32 21.18 -1.86
N PHE A 116 -19.01 21.01 -1.67
CA PHE A 116 -18.13 20.55 -2.73
C PHE A 116 -18.43 19.07 -3.07
N THR A 117 -18.86 18.81 -4.31
CA THR A 117 -19.12 17.44 -4.78
C THR A 117 -17.87 16.89 -5.46
N TYR A 118 -17.20 15.95 -4.81
CA TYR A 118 -16.05 15.26 -5.39
C TYR A 118 -16.43 14.43 -6.61
N SER A 119 -15.60 14.48 -7.65
CA SER A 119 -15.83 13.69 -8.87
C SER A 119 -15.68 12.20 -8.58
N ARG A 120 -16.76 11.42 -8.77
CA ARG A 120 -16.71 9.94 -8.64
C ARG A 120 -15.70 9.31 -9.61
N ALA A 121 -15.54 9.90 -10.79
CA ALA A 121 -14.53 9.49 -11.77
C ALA A 121 -13.10 9.68 -11.22
N PHE A 122 -12.84 10.73 -10.44
CA PHE A 122 -11.55 10.91 -9.78
C PHE A 122 -11.30 9.79 -8.76
N LEU A 123 -12.30 9.39 -7.96
CA LEU A 123 -12.14 8.29 -7.01
C LEU A 123 -11.85 6.95 -7.68
N GLY A 124 -12.54 6.65 -8.79
CA GLY A 124 -12.29 5.44 -9.58
C GLY A 124 -10.89 5.44 -10.21
N LEU A 125 -10.49 6.57 -10.79
CA LEU A 125 -9.16 6.73 -11.38
C LEU A 125 -8.06 6.64 -10.31
N PHE A 126 -8.25 7.30 -9.18
CA PHE A 126 -7.36 7.23 -8.04
C PHE A 126 -7.18 5.81 -7.54
N ALA A 127 -8.27 5.06 -7.33
CA ALA A 127 -8.19 3.67 -6.89
C ALA A 127 -7.43 2.78 -7.89
N LEU A 128 -7.61 3.01 -9.20
CA LEU A 128 -6.90 2.25 -10.25
C LEU A 128 -5.40 2.57 -10.26
N VAL A 129 -5.04 3.86 -10.24
CA VAL A 129 -3.64 4.30 -10.25
C VAL A 129 -2.94 3.89 -8.95
N ASP A 130 -3.61 4.03 -7.81
CA ASP A 130 -3.11 3.61 -6.50
C ASP A 130 -2.83 2.11 -6.46
N LEU A 131 -3.75 1.29 -6.98
CA LEU A 131 -3.53 -0.15 -7.09
C LEU A 131 -2.25 -0.48 -7.87
N LEU A 132 -2.05 0.17 -9.02
CA LEU A 132 -0.87 -0.05 -9.87
C LEU A 132 0.43 0.41 -9.19
N PHE A 133 0.40 1.58 -8.54
CA PHE A 133 1.57 2.14 -7.86
C PHE A 133 1.95 1.33 -6.62
N VAL A 134 0.99 0.97 -5.78
CA VAL A 134 1.21 0.15 -4.58
C VAL A 134 1.69 -1.25 -4.97
N ALA A 135 1.07 -1.91 -5.95
CA ALA A 135 1.50 -3.22 -6.42
C ALA A 135 2.93 -3.18 -6.98
N SER A 136 3.22 -2.22 -7.86
CA SER A 136 4.55 -2.02 -8.45
C SER A 136 5.62 -1.77 -7.38
N THR A 137 5.33 -0.87 -6.44
CA THR A 137 6.25 -0.51 -5.35
C THR A 137 6.53 -1.70 -4.44
N ARG A 138 5.50 -2.46 -4.07
CA ARG A 138 5.66 -3.67 -3.25
C ARG A 138 6.47 -4.74 -3.94
N MET A 139 6.23 -4.97 -5.23
CA MET A 139 7.02 -5.89 -6.04
C MET A 139 8.49 -5.43 -6.13
N GLY A 140 8.73 -4.13 -6.27
CA GLY A 140 10.06 -3.51 -6.27
C GLY A 140 10.80 -3.70 -4.94
N VAL A 141 10.19 -3.29 -3.83
CA VAL A 141 10.75 -3.44 -2.47
C VAL A 141 11.04 -4.90 -2.16
N ARG A 142 10.12 -5.81 -2.48
CA ARG A 142 10.30 -7.26 -2.25
C ARG A 142 11.45 -7.83 -3.09
N SER A 143 11.61 -7.38 -4.33
CA SER A 143 12.70 -7.82 -5.21
C SER A 143 14.05 -7.28 -4.74
N PHE A 144 14.09 -6.03 -4.30
CA PHE A 144 15.27 -5.42 -3.68
C PHE A 144 15.69 -6.17 -2.41
N LEU A 145 14.76 -6.40 -1.49
CA LEU A 145 15.03 -7.14 -0.25
C LEU A 145 15.45 -8.59 -0.51
N ARG A 146 14.91 -9.23 -1.57
CA ARG A 146 15.35 -10.56 -2.00
C ARG A 146 16.80 -10.55 -2.48
N ARG A 147 17.19 -9.58 -3.31
CA ARG A 147 18.58 -9.41 -3.78
C ARG A 147 19.56 -9.18 -2.62
N VAL A 148 19.17 -8.32 -1.67
CA VAL A 148 19.98 -8.06 -0.46
C VAL A 148 20.10 -9.30 0.44
N ARG A 149 19.07 -10.16 0.50
CA ARG A 149 19.16 -11.43 1.24
C ARG A 149 19.97 -12.49 0.52
N SER A 150 19.90 -12.56 -0.81
CA SER A 150 20.69 -13.51 -1.60
C SER A 150 22.18 -13.19 -1.63
N SER A 151 22.57 -11.93 -1.36
CA SER A 151 23.97 -11.51 -1.30
C SER A 151 24.70 -11.85 0.02
N GLY A 152 24.28 -12.88 0.75
CA GLY A 152 25.23 -13.66 1.57
C GLY A 152 25.28 -13.49 3.10
N HIS A 153 24.16 -13.25 3.81
CA HIS A 153 24.21 -13.20 5.30
C HIS A 153 23.17 -14.07 6.03
N ASN A 154 22.61 -15.10 5.38
CA ASN A 154 21.61 -15.98 5.99
C ASN A 154 22.04 -17.46 6.04
N LEU A 155 23.34 -17.72 6.16
CA LEU A 155 23.85 -19.02 6.60
C LEU A 155 23.63 -19.12 8.12
N GLN A 156 22.55 -19.78 8.53
CA GLN A 156 22.44 -20.21 9.93
C GLN A 156 23.45 -21.33 10.14
N ARG A 157 24.52 -21.04 10.88
CA ARG A 157 25.43 -22.09 11.36
C ARG A 157 24.68 -22.90 12.41
N ILE A 158 24.29 -24.11 12.06
CA ILE A 158 23.62 -25.05 12.97
C ILE A 158 24.71 -25.95 13.53
N LEU A 159 24.91 -25.92 14.86
CA LEU A 159 25.78 -26.85 15.57
C LEU A 159 24.92 -27.98 16.11
N VAL A 160 25.11 -29.20 15.61
CA VAL A 160 24.47 -30.40 16.16
C VAL A 160 25.42 -31.01 17.19
N VAL A 161 25.01 -31.02 18.46
CA VAL A 161 25.77 -31.63 19.55
C VAL A 161 25.17 -33.00 19.85
N GLY A 162 25.92 -34.06 19.56
CA GLY A 162 25.50 -35.45 19.71
C GLY A 162 25.31 -36.16 18.37
N ALA A 163 26.08 -37.24 18.15
CA ALA A 163 26.08 -38.02 16.90
C ALA A 163 25.16 -39.26 16.96
N GLY A 164 24.16 -39.26 17.84
CA GLY A 164 23.16 -40.33 17.94
C GLY A 164 22.24 -40.38 16.71
N LEU A 165 21.37 -41.40 16.65
CA LEU A 165 20.41 -41.61 15.57
C LEU A 165 19.60 -40.34 15.23
N LEU A 166 19.10 -39.63 16.25
CA LEU A 166 18.36 -38.36 16.11
C LEU A 166 19.21 -37.22 15.52
N GLY A 167 20.47 -37.09 15.95
CA GLY A 167 21.39 -36.06 15.43
C GLY A 167 21.71 -36.29 13.95
N ARG A 168 21.90 -37.56 13.56
CA ARG A 168 22.07 -37.96 12.17
C ARG A 168 20.83 -37.71 11.33
N GLU A 169 19.65 -38.10 11.81
CA GLU A 169 18.40 -37.93 11.06
C GLU A 169 18.07 -36.45 10.80
N ILE A 170 18.29 -35.59 11.80
CA ILE A 170 18.12 -34.13 11.64
C ILE A 170 19.14 -33.58 10.64
N THR A 171 20.40 -34.03 10.68
CA THR A 171 21.42 -33.59 9.72
C THR A 171 21.05 -33.99 8.29
N THR A 172 20.57 -35.21 8.07
CA THR A 172 20.13 -35.70 6.75
C THR A 172 18.88 -35.00 6.22
N LYS A 173 17.97 -34.53 7.10
CA LYS A 173 16.78 -33.76 6.71
C LYS A 173 17.05 -32.28 6.42
N ILE A 174 18.16 -31.74 6.94
CA ILE A 174 18.53 -30.33 6.79
C ILE A 174 19.50 -30.11 5.62
N LEU A 175 20.29 -31.12 5.24
CA LEU A 175 21.06 -31.17 4.00
C LEU A 175 20.15 -31.32 2.78
#